data_AF-A0A395H6D6-F1
#
_entry.id   AF-A0A395H6D6-F1
#
_cell.length_a   1.000
_cell.length_b   1.000
_cell.length_c   1.000
_cell.angle_alpha   90.00
_cell.angle_beta   90.00
_cell.angle_gamma   90.00
#
_symmetry.space_group_name_H-M   'P 1'
#
loop_
_entity.id
_entity.type
_entity.pdbx_description
1 polymer ?
#
loop_
_entity_poly.entity_id
_entity_poly.type
_entity_poly.pdbx_seq_one_letter_code
_entity_poly.pdbx_strand_id
1 'polypeptide(L)'
;MVKNESLSLQRLNDMAIRNIIPYYQLHLDNGKQPATVGETDYVDVRANHSRRIRENGAKSIVLLKNTRSALPLRKPRIMGVFGANAGAAVAGPNYAYNPITGSGPTYDGHLATGTGSGQASFPLLVTPLAALAFRALQDGTMLRWILNDTYTSTDTSALGAGTGVVPGYVNYAQVSDVCLVFINALAGEGEDRTELYNDNQDVQAQQWAVKGGEDGFSVGASSRDLRLSKTVSIRTE
;
A
#
# COMPACT_ATOMS: atom_id res chain seq x y z
N MET A 1 -38.92 -28.89 4.95
CA MET A 1 -39.12 -27.60 5.64
C MET A 1 -40.53 -27.08 5.43
N VAL A 2 -40.95 -26.77 4.20
CA VAL A 2 -42.35 -26.37 3.97
C VAL A 2 -43.32 -27.56 4.08
N LYS A 3 -42.98 -28.71 3.47
CA LYS A 3 -43.84 -29.92 3.49
C LYS A 3 -44.06 -30.53 4.89
N ASN A 4 -43.17 -30.26 5.83
CA ASN A 4 -43.27 -30.73 7.22
C ASN A 4 -43.50 -29.57 8.20
N GLU A 5 -43.99 -28.43 7.69
CA GLU A 5 -44.42 -27.24 8.45
C GLU A 5 -43.35 -26.56 9.34
N SER A 6 -42.10 -27.02 9.30
CA SER A 6 -41.00 -26.39 10.03
C SER A 6 -40.57 -25.03 9.45
N LEU A 7 -41.08 -24.66 8.28
CA LEU A 7 -40.96 -23.33 7.67
C LEU A 7 -42.27 -22.97 6.96
N SER A 8 -42.91 -21.85 7.33
CA SER A 8 -44.15 -21.41 6.68
C SER A 8 -43.92 -20.98 5.23
N LEU A 9 -44.92 -21.21 4.37
CA LEU A 9 -44.88 -20.77 2.97
C LEU A 9 -44.75 -19.25 2.86
N GLN A 10 -45.43 -18.49 3.72
CA GLN A 10 -45.31 -17.03 3.76
C GLN A 10 -43.88 -16.58 4.03
N ARG A 11 -43.17 -17.25 4.95
CA ARG A 11 -41.77 -16.92 5.26
C ARG A 11 -40.84 -17.25 4.10
N LEU A 12 -41.03 -18.40 3.45
CA LEU A 12 -40.26 -18.74 2.25
C LEU A 12 -40.50 -17.73 1.11
N ASN A 13 -41.76 -17.32 0.91
CA ASN A 13 -42.11 -16.32 -0.10
C ASN A 13 -41.46 -14.97 0.19
N ASP A 14 -41.47 -14.50 1.44
CA ASP A 14 -40.77 -13.26 1.83
C ASP A 14 -39.25 -13.34 1.56
N MET A 15 -38.62 -14.48 1.85
CA MET A 15 -37.20 -14.70 1.50
C MET A 15 -36.97 -14.65 -0.02
N ALA A 16 -37.80 -15.32 -0.81
CA ALA A 16 -37.68 -15.32 -2.26
C ALA A 16 -37.89 -13.92 -2.85
N ILE A 17 -38.92 -13.20 -2.38
CA ILE A 17 -39.24 -11.83 -2.79
C ILE A 17 -38.04 -10.91 -2.52
N ARG A 18 -37.43 -10.98 -1.33
CA ARG A 18 -36.25 -10.16 -1.00
C ARG A 18 -35.04 -10.42 -1.90
N ASN A 19 -34.88 -11.64 -2.39
CA ASN A 19 -33.81 -11.97 -3.35
C ASN A 19 -34.08 -11.41 -4.75
N ILE A 20 -35.35 -11.35 -5.19
CA ILE A 20 -35.71 -10.88 -6.54
C ILE A 20 -36.03 -9.38 -6.62
N ILE A 21 -36.31 -8.71 -5.49
CA ILE A 21 -36.60 -7.25 -5.48
C ILE A 21 -35.48 -6.44 -6.17
N PRO A 22 -34.18 -6.62 -5.85
CA PRO A 22 -33.11 -5.84 -6.49
C PRO A 22 -33.03 -6.08 -8.00
N TYR A 23 -33.37 -7.28 -8.48
CA TYR A 23 -33.37 -7.62 -9.90
C TYR A 23 -34.34 -6.73 -10.69
N TYR A 24 -35.59 -6.59 -10.21
CA TYR A 24 -36.57 -5.71 -10.84
C TYR A 24 -36.28 -4.22 -10.57
N GLN A 25 -35.82 -3.87 -9.38
CA GLN A 25 -35.49 -2.48 -9.02
C GLN A 25 -34.36 -1.90 -9.88
N LEU A 26 -33.39 -2.73 -10.26
CA LEU A 26 -32.27 -2.35 -11.13
C LEU A 26 -32.60 -2.56 -12.62
N HIS A 27 -33.84 -2.91 -12.96
CA HIS A 27 -34.32 -3.16 -14.32
C HIS A 27 -33.52 -4.24 -15.07
N LEU A 28 -33.11 -5.29 -14.35
CA LEU A 28 -32.35 -6.41 -14.91
C LEU A 28 -33.24 -7.42 -15.66
N ASP A 29 -34.55 -7.20 -15.68
CA ASP A 29 -35.58 -7.94 -16.41
C ASP A 29 -35.73 -7.50 -17.89
N ASN A 30 -34.90 -6.56 -18.34
CA ASN A 30 -35.01 -5.95 -19.67
C ASN A 30 -34.40 -6.77 -20.83
N GLY A 31 -33.77 -7.92 -20.55
CA GLY A 31 -33.15 -8.79 -21.56
C GLY A 31 -31.91 -8.20 -22.25
N LYS A 32 -31.32 -7.11 -21.73
CA LYS A 32 -30.14 -6.44 -22.30
C LYS A 32 -28.83 -6.81 -21.60
N GLN A 33 -28.86 -7.75 -20.67
CA GLN A 33 -27.66 -8.22 -19.96
C GLN A 33 -26.73 -8.91 -20.97
N PRO A 34 -25.41 -8.71 -20.85
CA PRO A 34 -24.46 -9.44 -21.69
C PRO A 34 -24.59 -10.94 -21.44
N ALA A 35 -24.25 -11.73 -22.47
CA ALA A 35 -24.20 -13.18 -22.34
C ALA A 35 -23.18 -13.59 -21.26
N THR A 36 -23.50 -14.64 -20.51
CA THR A 36 -22.56 -15.24 -19.57
C THR A 36 -21.34 -15.73 -20.32
N VAL A 37 -20.17 -15.39 -19.81
CA VAL A 37 -18.88 -15.88 -20.33
C VAL A 37 -18.32 -16.95 -19.40
N GLY A 38 -17.48 -17.83 -19.93
CA GLY A 38 -16.77 -18.84 -19.16
C GLY A 38 -15.74 -18.24 -18.20
N GLU A 39 -15.36 -18.99 -17.18
CA GLU A 39 -14.40 -18.54 -16.15
C GLU A 39 -13.02 -18.18 -16.71
N THR A 40 -12.62 -18.78 -17.84
CA THR A 40 -11.34 -18.55 -18.50
C THR A 40 -11.40 -17.60 -19.69
N ASP A 41 -12.59 -17.06 -20.01
CA ASP A 41 -12.77 -16.22 -21.19
C ASP A 41 -12.13 -14.85 -20.98
N TYR A 42 -11.40 -14.39 -21.99
CA TYR A 42 -10.78 -13.07 -21.96
C TYR A 42 -11.81 -12.00 -22.34
N VAL A 43 -12.36 -11.31 -21.34
CA VAL A 43 -13.22 -10.13 -21.52
C VAL A 43 -12.57 -8.91 -20.88
N ASP A 44 -12.14 -7.96 -21.70
CA ASP A 44 -11.51 -6.73 -21.21
C ASP A 44 -12.56 -5.69 -20.78
N VAL A 45 -12.75 -5.55 -19.46
CA VAL A 45 -13.69 -4.60 -18.84
C VAL A 45 -13.01 -3.37 -18.25
N ARG A 46 -11.71 -3.16 -18.52
CA ARG A 46 -10.90 -2.15 -17.81
C ARG A 46 -11.19 -0.72 -18.24
N ALA A 47 -11.55 -0.52 -19.51
CA ALA A 47 -11.78 0.79 -20.12
C ALA A 47 -10.72 1.83 -19.67
N ASN A 48 -11.15 3.01 -19.22
CA ASN A 48 -10.27 4.07 -18.69
C ASN A 48 -10.30 4.17 -17.15
N HIS A 49 -10.69 3.09 -16.45
CA HIS A 49 -10.82 3.10 -14.98
C HIS A 49 -9.50 3.43 -14.26
N SER A 50 -8.35 3.16 -14.89
CA SER A 50 -7.02 3.53 -14.38
C SER A 50 -6.87 5.03 -14.09
N ARG A 51 -7.50 5.91 -14.88
CA ARG A 51 -7.46 7.36 -14.64
C ARG A 51 -8.19 7.73 -13.35
N ARG A 52 -9.36 7.13 -13.11
CA ARG A 52 -10.14 7.37 -11.89
C ARG A 52 -9.45 6.80 -10.66
N ILE A 53 -8.86 5.61 -10.76
CA ILE A 53 -8.07 4.99 -9.69
C ILE A 53 -6.90 5.91 -9.30
N ARG A 54 -6.13 6.41 -10.28
CA ARG A 54 -5.03 7.34 -10.04
C ARG A 54 -5.51 8.65 -9.40
N GLU A 55 -6.61 9.22 -9.89
CA GLU A 55 -7.17 10.45 -9.34
C GLU A 55 -7.61 10.28 -7.88
N ASN A 56 -8.31 9.19 -7.58
CA ASN A 56 -8.76 8.89 -6.21
C ASN A 56 -7.56 8.62 -5.29
N GLY A 57 -6.56 7.86 -5.74
CA GLY A 57 -5.34 7.61 -4.99
C GLY A 57 -4.57 8.91 -4.66
N ALA A 58 -4.49 9.84 -5.62
CA ALA A 58 -3.86 11.14 -5.36
C ALA A 58 -4.64 12.00 -4.34
N LYS A 59 -5.98 11.91 -4.36
CA LYS A 59 -6.86 12.65 -3.44
C LYS A 59 -6.95 12.03 -2.04
N SER A 60 -6.62 10.75 -1.89
CA SER A 60 -6.68 10.03 -0.60
C SER A 60 -5.38 10.08 0.20
N ILE A 61 -4.28 10.58 -0.37
CA ILE A 61 -3.01 10.74 0.37
C ILE A 61 -3.12 11.91 1.34
N VAL A 62 -2.90 11.64 2.62
CA VAL A 62 -2.96 12.64 3.70
C VAL A 62 -1.54 13.04 4.10
N LEU A 63 -1.22 14.32 3.99
CA LEU A 63 0.05 14.88 4.46
C LEU A 63 -0.02 15.16 5.97
N LEU A 64 0.55 14.27 6.77
CA LEU A 64 0.54 14.40 8.23
C LEU A 64 1.58 15.40 8.76
N LYS A 65 2.74 15.49 8.11
CA LYS A 65 3.85 16.33 8.54
C LYS A 65 4.67 16.82 7.35
N ASN A 66 5.01 18.10 7.35
CA ASN A 66 5.91 18.70 6.36
C ASN A 66 6.72 19.81 7.03
N THR A 67 7.92 19.48 7.49
CA THR A 67 8.82 20.46 8.12
C THR A 67 9.81 20.99 7.10
N ARG A 68 10.26 22.24 7.29
CA ARG A 68 11.26 22.90 6.42
C ARG A 68 10.90 22.91 4.94
N SER A 69 9.60 22.88 4.62
CA SER A 69 9.09 22.80 3.24
C SER A 69 9.73 21.67 2.43
N ALA A 70 9.96 20.51 3.06
CA ALA A 70 10.55 19.33 2.41
C ALA A 70 9.72 18.86 1.21
N LEU A 71 8.40 18.98 1.29
CA LEU A 71 7.49 18.79 0.16
C LEU A 71 6.88 20.13 -0.30
N PRO A 72 6.65 20.31 -1.62
CA PRO A 72 6.89 19.36 -2.70
C PRO A 72 8.38 19.25 -3.07
N LEU A 73 8.79 18.07 -3.56
CA LEU A 73 10.16 17.83 -4.02
C LEU A 73 10.50 18.71 -5.23
N ARG A 74 11.75 19.19 -5.30
CA ARG A 74 12.24 20.09 -6.36
C ARG A 74 13.49 19.52 -7.03
N LYS A 75 13.30 18.55 -7.94
CA LYS A 75 14.37 17.94 -8.75
C LYS A 75 15.65 17.64 -7.95
N PRO A 76 15.59 16.80 -6.90
CA PRO A 76 16.78 16.44 -6.13
C PRO A 76 17.83 15.84 -7.07
N ARG A 77 19.11 16.08 -6.81
CA ARG A 77 20.21 15.48 -7.57
C ARG A 77 20.30 13.99 -7.27
N ILE A 78 20.16 13.61 -6.01
CA ILE A 78 20.21 12.22 -5.53
C ILE A 78 19.00 11.96 -4.63
N MET A 79 18.28 10.88 -4.92
CA MET A 79 17.15 10.40 -4.13
C MET A 79 17.39 8.96 -3.65
N GLY A 80 17.36 8.78 -2.33
CA GLY A 80 17.31 7.48 -1.69
C GLY A 80 15.88 6.98 -1.57
N VAL A 81 15.61 5.73 -1.94
CA VAL A 81 14.29 5.09 -1.82
C VAL A 81 14.42 3.80 -1.02
N PHE A 82 13.74 3.73 0.11
CA PHE A 82 13.89 2.63 1.07
C PHE A 82 12.56 1.95 1.36
N GLY A 83 12.65 0.67 1.70
CA GLY A 83 11.53 -0.15 2.17
C GLY A 83 10.95 -1.04 1.08
N ALA A 84 10.55 -2.25 1.46
CA ALA A 84 9.96 -3.24 0.55
C ALA A 84 8.70 -2.71 -0.15
N ASN A 85 7.93 -1.85 0.54
CA ASN A 85 6.72 -1.25 0.00
C ASN A 85 6.94 -0.30 -1.20
N ALA A 86 8.16 0.13 -1.46
CA ALA A 86 8.50 0.89 -2.67
C ALA A 86 8.62 -0.01 -3.90
N GLY A 87 8.89 -1.30 -3.70
CA GLY A 87 9.20 -2.29 -4.72
C GLY A 87 8.02 -3.12 -5.20
N ALA A 88 8.26 -3.94 -6.21
CA ALA A 88 7.30 -4.96 -6.62
C ALA A 88 7.44 -6.19 -5.72
N ALA A 89 6.35 -6.92 -5.50
CA ALA A 89 6.44 -8.26 -4.96
C ALA A 89 7.27 -9.15 -5.91
N VAL A 90 8.01 -10.10 -5.34
CA VAL A 90 8.98 -10.95 -6.07
C VAL A 90 8.34 -11.71 -7.25
N ALA A 91 7.07 -12.08 -7.13
CA ALA A 91 6.35 -12.88 -8.11
C ALA A 91 5.08 -12.19 -8.63
N GLY A 92 5.19 -10.88 -8.90
CA GLY A 92 4.16 -10.09 -9.54
C GLY A 92 2.98 -9.71 -8.62
N PRO A 93 2.05 -8.87 -9.11
CA PRO A 93 1.07 -8.21 -8.25
C PRO A 93 -0.10 -9.11 -7.83
N ASN A 94 -0.25 -10.27 -8.48
CA ASN A 94 -1.26 -11.28 -8.13
C ASN A 94 -0.64 -12.53 -7.50
N TYR A 95 0.57 -12.39 -6.94
CA TYR A 95 1.19 -13.48 -6.22
C TYR A 95 0.27 -13.95 -5.09
N ALA A 96 -0.06 -15.24 -5.06
CA ALA A 96 -0.96 -15.80 -4.08
C ALA A 96 -0.27 -15.86 -2.71
N TYR A 97 -0.69 -14.98 -1.80
CA TYR A 97 -0.49 -15.20 -0.38
C TYR A 97 -1.52 -16.22 0.10
N ASN A 98 -1.23 -16.95 1.19
CA ASN A 98 -2.19 -17.87 1.81
C ASN A 98 -3.57 -17.18 1.94
N PRO A 99 -4.58 -17.55 1.12
CA PRO A 99 -5.61 -16.60 0.70
C PRO A 99 -6.74 -16.38 1.72
N ILE A 100 -6.65 -16.97 2.91
CA ILE A 100 -7.78 -17.04 3.87
C ILE A 100 -7.39 -16.57 5.29
N THR A 101 -6.10 -16.53 5.64
CA THR A 101 -5.63 -16.11 6.97
C THR A 101 -4.52 -15.09 6.79
N GLY A 102 -4.60 -13.96 7.50
CA GLY A 102 -3.58 -12.91 7.46
C GLY A 102 -2.16 -13.50 7.54
N SER A 103 -1.28 -13.17 6.60
CA SER A 103 0.09 -13.69 6.63
C SER A 103 1.06 -12.57 6.92
N GLY A 104 1.45 -12.49 8.18
CA GLY A 104 2.48 -11.57 8.67
C GLY A 104 1.97 -10.13 8.84
N PRO A 105 2.67 -9.34 9.67
CA PRO A 105 2.23 -7.97 9.97
C PRO A 105 2.65 -6.96 8.89
N THR A 106 3.48 -7.36 7.92
CA THR A 106 3.99 -6.57 6.78
C THR A 106 3.89 -7.36 5.47
N TYR A 107 4.08 -6.68 4.34
CA TYR A 107 4.02 -7.25 3.00
C TYR A 107 5.30 -6.94 2.21
N ASP A 108 5.96 -7.97 1.67
CA ASP A 108 7.21 -7.85 0.89
C ASP A 108 6.96 -7.35 -0.54
N GLY A 109 6.58 -6.08 -0.66
CA GLY A 109 6.30 -5.41 -1.91
C GLY A 109 5.30 -4.27 -1.73
N HIS A 110 4.86 -3.67 -2.84
CA HIS A 110 3.88 -2.60 -2.78
C HIS A 110 2.49 -3.11 -2.37
N LEU A 111 2.04 -2.73 -1.16
CA LEU A 111 0.74 -3.11 -0.61
C LEU A 111 -0.36 -2.20 -1.15
N ALA A 112 -1.06 -2.65 -2.19
CA ALA A 112 -2.15 -1.90 -2.81
C ALA A 112 -3.56 -2.26 -2.31
N THR A 113 -3.70 -3.42 -1.66
CA THR A 113 -4.97 -3.93 -1.07
C THR A 113 -4.64 -4.88 0.09
N GLY A 114 -5.59 -5.08 1.02
CA GLY A 114 -5.51 -6.16 2.00
C GLY A 114 -5.78 -7.54 1.39
N THR A 115 -5.79 -8.58 2.23
CA THR A 115 -6.11 -9.97 1.83
C THR A 115 -7.57 -10.34 2.15
N GLY A 116 -8.02 -11.48 1.61
CA GLY A 116 -9.36 -12.03 1.85
C GLY A 116 -10.33 -11.79 0.69
N SER A 117 -11.62 -12.02 0.93
CA SER A 117 -12.68 -11.95 -0.09
C SER A 117 -12.84 -10.58 -0.75
N GLY A 118 -12.35 -9.50 -0.12
CA GLY A 118 -12.33 -8.15 -0.68
C GLY A 118 -11.16 -7.85 -1.62
N GLN A 119 -10.24 -8.79 -1.83
CA GLN A 119 -9.08 -8.61 -2.70
C GLN A 119 -9.48 -8.60 -4.18
N ALA A 120 -8.84 -7.73 -4.96
CA ALA A 120 -8.94 -7.70 -6.42
C ALA A 120 -7.64 -8.17 -7.08
N SER A 121 -7.73 -8.60 -8.34
CA SER A 121 -6.56 -8.89 -9.17
C SER A 121 -6.11 -7.64 -9.94
N PHE A 122 -4.80 -7.43 -9.99
CA PHE A 122 -4.16 -6.33 -10.70
C PHE A 122 -3.74 -6.77 -12.11
N PRO A 123 -4.19 -6.06 -13.18
CA PRO A 123 -3.61 -6.26 -14.52
C PRO A 123 -2.17 -5.72 -14.60
N LEU A 124 -1.86 -4.72 -13.78
CA LEU A 124 -0.54 -4.11 -13.58
C LEU A 124 -0.59 -3.35 -12.26
N LEU A 125 0.53 -3.36 -11.51
CA LEU A 125 0.70 -2.53 -10.32
C LEU A 125 1.91 -1.61 -10.50
N VAL A 126 1.67 -0.31 -10.58
CA VAL A 126 2.75 0.69 -10.65
C VAL A 126 3.24 0.97 -9.24
N THR A 127 4.46 0.53 -8.93
CA THR A 127 5.06 0.69 -7.61
C THR A 127 5.58 2.12 -7.41
N PRO A 128 5.78 2.57 -6.16
CA PRO A 128 6.36 3.87 -5.88
C PRO A 128 7.73 4.07 -6.55
N LEU A 129 8.61 3.05 -6.49
CA LEU A 129 9.92 3.14 -7.15
C LEU A 129 9.77 3.30 -8.67
N ALA A 130 8.84 2.58 -9.32
CA ALA A 130 8.61 2.72 -10.76
C ALA A 130 8.13 4.13 -11.12
N ALA A 131 7.18 4.69 -10.35
CA ALA A 131 6.71 6.05 -10.55
C ALA A 131 7.81 7.10 -10.34
N LEU A 132 8.63 6.92 -9.30
CA LEU A 132 9.78 7.79 -9.02
C LEU A 132 10.85 7.69 -10.09
N ALA A 133 11.12 6.50 -10.64
CA ALA A 133 12.07 6.29 -11.74
C ALA A 133 11.67 7.07 -13.00
N PHE A 134 10.39 7.05 -13.38
CA PHE A 134 9.92 7.85 -14.51
C PHE A 134 10.06 9.36 -14.26
N ARG A 135 9.89 9.82 -13.02
CA ARG A 135 10.11 11.23 -12.69
C ARG A 135 11.60 11.59 -12.67
N ALA A 136 12.42 10.74 -12.08
CA ALA A 136 13.86 10.90 -11.99
C ALA A 136 14.51 10.98 -13.37
N LEU A 137 14.03 10.17 -14.33
CA LEU A 137 14.45 10.24 -15.73
C LEU A 137 14.24 11.63 -16.35
N GLN A 138 13.13 12.30 -16.04
CA GLN A 138 12.82 13.63 -16.56
C GLN A 138 13.62 14.74 -15.86
N ASP A 139 13.94 14.53 -14.58
CA ASP A 139 14.60 15.53 -13.74
C ASP A 139 16.13 15.38 -13.71
N GLY A 140 16.68 14.29 -14.24
CA GLY A 140 18.11 13.96 -14.13
C GLY A 140 18.53 13.51 -12.72
N THR A 141 17.58 13.06 -11.90
CA THR A 141 17.81 12.60 -10.53
C THR A 141 18.45 11.22 -10.54
N MET A 142 19.52 11.03 -9.77
CA MET A 142 20.07 9.70 -9.49
C MET A 142 19.24 9.00 -8.41
N LEU A 143 18.84 7.76 -8.68
CA LEU A 143 18.16 6.92 -7.69
C LEU A 143 19.14 5.93 -7.03
N ARG A 144 18.98 5.75 -5.73
CA ARG A 144 19.60 4.68 -4.94
C ARG A 144 18.51 4.04 -4.12
N TRP A 145 18.48 2.71 -4.03
CA TRP A 145 17.41 2.04 -3.30
C TRP A 145 17.85 0.79 -2.57
N ILE A 146 17.12 0.49 -1.49
CA ILE A 146 17.14 -0.78 -0.76
C ILE A 146 15.68 -1.15 -0.52
N LEU A 147 15.22 -2.24 -1.13
CA LEU A 147 13.82 -2.69 -1.12
C LEU A 147 13.63 -3.94 -0.24
N ASN A 148 14.52 -4.16 0.71
CA ASN A 148 14.46 -5.29 1.62
C ASN A 148 14.60 -4.77 3.05
N ASP A 149 13.51 -4.81 3.77
CA ASP A 149 13.35 -4.36 5.15
C ASP A 149 14.30 -5.07 6.15
N THR A 150 14.83 -6.24 5.78
CA THR A 150 15.79 -7.02 6.60
C THR A 150 17.24 -6.83 6.16
N TYR A 151 17.54 -5.85 5.32
CA TYR A 151 18.89 -5.60 4.83
C TYR A 151 19.82 -5.06 5.93
N THR A 152 20.95 -5.72 6.19
CA THR A 152 21.81 -5.45 7.36
C THR A 152 23.26 -5.05 7.02
N SER A 153 23.52 -4.46 5.85
CA SER A 153 24.91 -4.04 5.53
C SER A 153 25.42 -3.00 6.53
N THR A 154 26.39 -3.39 7.37
CA THR A 154 27.04 -2.58 8.39
C THR A 154 28.27 -1.81 7.88
N ASP A 155 28.54 -1.86 6.57
CA ASP A 155 29.75 -1.28 6.02
C ASP A 155 29.70 0.25 6.03
N THR A 156 30.61 0.84 6.80
CA THR A 156 31.00 2.26 6.72
C THR A 156 31.34 2.64 5.28
N SER A 157 31.06 3.89 4.89
CA SER A 157 31.14 4.42 3.53
C SER A 157 32.49 4.15 2.85
N ALA A 158 32.61 3.00 2.21
CA ALA A 158 33.73 2.67 1.34
C ALA A 158 33.28 2.82 -0.11
N LEU A 159 34.19 3.30 -0.97
CA LEU A 159 34.13 2.91 -2.36
C LEU A 159 34.26 1.38 -2.37
N GLY A 160 33.27 0.68 -2.92
CA GLY A 160 33.45 -0.73 -3.23
C GLY A 160 34.60 -0.89 -4.23
N ALA A 161 35.04 -2.11 -4.51
CA ALA A 161 35.98 -2.34 -5.60
C ALA A 161 35.43 -1.73 -6.91
N GLY A 162 36.00 -0.61 -7.38
CA GLY A 162 35.56 0.13 -8.57
C GLY A 162 34.92 1.50 -8.27
N THR A 163 33.94 1.90 -9.10
CA THR A 163 33.19 3.18 -9.01
C THR A 163 31.87 3.07 -8.21
N GLY A 164 31.62 1.91 -7.59
CA GLY A 164 30.40 1.63 -6.85
C GLY A 164 30.43 2.12 -5.41
N VAL A 165 29.31 2.67 -4.93
CA VAL A 165 29.11 2.95 -3.50
C VAL A 165 28.64 1.66 -2.83
N VAL A 166 29.22 1.28 -1.69
CA VAL A 166 28.73 0.13 -0.92
C VAL A 166 27.27 0.40 -0.49
N PRO A 167 26.31 -0.43 -0.92
CA PRO A 167 24.92 -0.25 -0.53
C PRO A 167 24.77 -0.32 0.99
N GLY A 168 23.94 0.56 1.53
CA GLY A 168 23.64 0.63 2.96
C GLY A 168 22.70 1.77 3.27
N TYR A 169 21.84 1.60 4.28
CA TYR A 169 20.87 2.63 4.67
C TYR A 169 21.55 3.94 5.03
N VAL A 170 22.55 3.89 5.91
CA VAL A 170 23.36 5.05 6.31
C VAL A 170 24.09 5.65 5.11
N ASN A 171 24.79 4.81 4.33
CA ASN A 171 25.58 5.27 3.19
C ASN A 171 24.71 5.98 2.16
N TYR A 172 23.61 5.37 1.73
CA TYR A 172 22.73 5.98 0.74
C TYR A 172 22.04 7.23 1.30
N ALA A 173 21.65 7.24 2.58
CA ALA A 173 21.00 8.39 3.18
C ALA A 173 21.93 9.60 3.32
N GLN A 174 23.19 9.40 3.73
CA GLN A 174 24.17 10.48 3.95
C GLN A 174 24.50 11.28 2.68
N VAL A 175 24.45 10.63 1.51
CA VAL A 175 24.77 11.26 0.22
C VAL A 175 23.54 11.51 -0.65
N SER A 176 22.32 11.39 -0.11
CA SER A 176 21.08 11.74 -0.81
C SER A 176 20.56 13.10 -0.38
N ASP A 177 20.03 13.88 -1.33
CA ASP A 177 19.38 15.16 -1.01
C ASP A 177 18.02 14.94 -0.34
N VAL A 178 17.37 13.82 -0.69
CA VAL A 178 16.12 13.37 -0.10
C VAL A 178 16.10 11.85 0.05
N CYS A 179 15.54 11.38 1.15
CA CYS A 179 15.25 9.97 1.38
C CYS A 179 13.74 9.77 1.50
N LEU A 180 13.19 8.85 0.71
CA LEU A 180 11.79 8.43 0.77
C LEU A 180 11.73 7.02 1.32
N VAL A 181 11.01 6.82 2.42
CA VAL A 181 10.85 5.51 3.04
C VAL A 181 9.39 5.07 2.92
N PHE A 182 9.18 3.87 2.39
CA PHE A 182 7.87 3.28 2.17
C PHE A 182 7.70 2.09 3.11
N ILE A 183 6.76 2.23 4.04
CA ILE A 183 6.37 1.19 5.01
C ILE A 183 4.95 0.72 4.71
N ASN A 184 4.57 -0.47 5.20
CA ASN A 184 3.22 -0.99 5.09
C ASN A 184 2.83 -1.79 6.34
N ALA A 185 1.53 -2.06 6.46
CA ALA A 185 0.94 -2.83 7.54
C ALA A 185 -0.11 -3.73 6.93
N LEU A 186 0.16 -5.03 6.87
CA LEU A 186 -0.75 -5.99 6.26
C LEU A 186 -1.84 -6.40 7.25
N ALA A 187 -3.07 -6.45 6.75
CA ALA A 187 -4.25 -7.00 7.42
C ALA A 187 -5.20 -7.58 6.38
N GLY A 188 -6.10 -8.45 6.81
CA GLY A 188 -7.13 -9.01 5.94
C GLY A 188 -8.14 -9.84 6.69
N GLU A 189 -8.96 -10.56 5.94
CA GLU A 189 -10.00 -11.42 6.51
C GLU A 189 -9.41 -12.58 7.33
N GLY A 190 -10.15 -13.01 8.35
CA GLY A 190 -9.87 -14.20 9.13
C GLY A 190 -9.03 -13.98 10.39
N GLU A 191 -8.19 -12.94 10.44
CA GLU A 191 -7.34 -12.64 11.60
C GLU A 191 -7.15 -11.13 11.83
N ASP A 192 -7.14 -10.73 13.10
CA ASP A 192 -6.77 -9.39 13.52
C ASP A 192 -5.23 -9.24 13.58
N ARG A 193 -4.73 -8.02 13.38
CA ARG A 193 -3.32 -7.73 13.65
C ARG A 193 -3.04 -7.87 15.15
N THR A 194 -1.93 -8.50 15.49
CA THR A 194 -1.43 -8.63 16.87
C THR A 194 -0.63 -7.41 17.33
N GLU A 195 -0.24 -6.53 16.41
CA GLU A 195 0.65 -5.40 16.67
C GLU A 195 0.32 -4.16 15.80
N LEU A 196 0.76 -2.99 16.28
CA LEU A 196 0.63 -1.70 15.59
C LEU A 196 1.98 -1.12 15.13
N TYR A 197 3.07 -1.82 15.42
CA TYR A 197 4.43 -1.49 15.00
C TYR A 197 5.09 -2.74 14.40
N ASN A 198 6.15 -2.54 13.62
CA ASN A 198 6.87 -3.59 12.93
C ASN A 198 8.36 -3.38 13.13
N ASP A 199 9.03 -4.27 13.86
CA ASP A 199 10.47 -4.14 14.17
C ASP A 199 11.32 -4.03 12.89
N ASN A 200 10.96 -4.85 11.90
CA ASN A 200 11.58 -4.84 10.59
C ASN A 200 11.16 -3.64 9.72
N GLN A 201 10.39 -2.67 10.18
CA GLN A 201 10.11 -1.41 9.48
C GLN A 201 10.29 -0.19 10.40
N ASP A 202 10.88 -0.40 11.58
CA ASP A 202 11.19 0.67 12.52
C ASP A 202 12.46 1.40 12.07
N VAL A 203 12.31 2.72 11.90
CA VAL A 203 13.35 3.68 11.55
C VAL A 203 14.57 3.57 12.48
N GLN A 204 14.34 3.39 13.79
CA GLN A 204 15.42 3.30 14.78
C GLN A 204 16.13 1.95 14.70
N ALA A 205 15.38 0.86 14.63
CA ALA A 205 15.94 -0.49 14.54
C ALA A 205 16.73 -0.69 13.24
N GLN A 206 16.25 -0.13 12.13
CA GLN A 206 16.92 -0.18 10.84
C GLN A 206 18.01 0.88 10.64
N GLN A 207 18.27 1.72 11.66
CA GLN A 207 19.29 2.77 11.61
C GLN A 207 19.14 3.70 10.40
N TRP A 208 17.90 4.00 10.00
CA TRP A 208 17.69 5.03 8.99
C TRP A 208 18.20 6.37 9.54
N ALA A 209 18.62 7.27 8.66
CA ALA A 209 19.08 8.58 9.09
C ALA A 209 17.94 9.38 9.72
N VAL A 210 17.84 9.33 11.05
CA VAL A 210 16.92 10.15 11.83
C VAL A 210 17.61 11.50 12.05
N LYS A 211 17.00 12.59 11.62
CA LYS A 211 17.48 13.91 12.00
C LYS A 211 16.87 14.29 13.34
N GLY A 212 17.70 14.59 14.34
CA GLY A 212 17.25 15.06 15.64
C GLY A 212 16.44 16.36 15.55
N GLY A 213 15.52 16.56 16.48
CA GLY A 213 14.65 17.74 16.54
C GLY A 213 13.41 17.54 17.42
N GLU A 214 12.65 18.63 17.61
CA GLU A 214 11.32 18.56 18.24
C GLU A 214 10.25 18.47 17.16
N ASP A 215 9.41 17.44 17.29
CA ASP A 215 8.37 17.16 16.33
C ASP A 215 7.00 17.07 17.03
N GLY A 216 6.10 17.96 16.63
CA GLY A 216 4.69 17.87 17.01
C GLY A 216 3.97 16.84 16.14
N PHE A 217 3.25 15.91 16.76
CA PHE A 217 2.27 15.07 16.09
C PHE A 217 0.90 15.21 16.72
N SER A 218 -0.12 15.10 15.89
CA SER A 218 -1.51 15.10 16.31
C SER A 218 -2.15 13.79 15.89
N VAL A 219 -2.81 13.11 16.83
CA VAL A 219 -3.53 11.86 16.56
C VAL A 219 -5.02 12.20 16.47
N GLY A 220 -5.60 11.95 15.30
CA GLY A 220 -7.04 12.06 15.07
C GLY A 220 -7.64 10.69 14.80
N ALA A 221 -8.82 10.43 15.37
CA ALA A 221 -9.64 9.29 15.01
C ALA A 221 -10.86 9.83 14.25
N SER A 222 -10.91 9.57 12.94
CA SER A 222 -11.93 10.07 12.01
C SER A 222 -11.83 11.56 11.66
N SER A 223 -12.38 11.90 10.48
CA SER A 223 -12.33 13.18 9.74
C SER A 223 -12.75 14.45 10.49
N ARG A 224 -13.11 14.39 11.79
CA ARG A 224 -13.64 15.54 12.54
C ARG A 224 -13.06 15.75 13.96
N ASP A 225 -12.23 14.86 14.50
CA ASP A 225 -11.71 15.02 15.87
C ASP A 225 -10.18 14.90 15.94
N LEU A 226 -9.48 16.03 16.15
CA LEU A 226 -8.12 16.03 16.71
C LEU A 226 -8.26 15.76 18.22
N ARG A 227 -7.94 14.55 18.68
CA ARG A 227 -8.13 14.17 20.09
C ARG A 227 -6.91 14.45 20.97
N LEU A 228 -5.73 14.60 20.37
CA LEU A 228 -4.50 14.86 21.11
C LEU A 228 -3.42 15.45 20.19
N SER A 229 -2.70 16.46 20.68
CA SER A 229 -1.43 16.93 20.10
C SER A 229 -0.32 16.76 21.13
N LYS A 230 0.81 16.19 20.72
CA LYS A 230 1.96 15.96 21.59
C LYS A 230 3.24 16.29 20.83
N THR A 231 4.19 16.91 21.52
CA THR A 231 5.55 17.12 21.01
C THR A 231 6.43 15.98 21.49
N VAL A 232 7.16 15.36 20.58
CA VAL A 232 8.24 14.41 20.92
C VAL A 232 9.56 15.00 20.47
N SER A 233 10.52 15.00 21.39
CA SER A 233 11.91 15.33 21.10
C SER A 233 12.61 14.05 20.64
N ILE A 234 13.06 14.04 19.39
CA ILE A 234 13.90 12.98 18.85
C ILE A 234 15.35 13.43 19.06
N ARG A 235 16.06 12.74 19.96
CA ARG A 235 17.50 12.93 20.17
C ARG A 235 18.24 11.96 19.27
N THR A 236 19.20 12.48 18.51
CA THR A 236 20.20 11.66 17.82
C THR A 236 21.38 11.49 18.78
N GLU A 237 21.67 10.26 19.17
CA GLU A 237 22.97 9.91 19.78
C GLU A 237 24.08 9.87 18.71
#